data_AF-A0A222F7B2-F1
#
_entry.id   AF-A0A222F7B2-F1
#
_cell.length_a   1.000
_cell.length_b   1.000
_cell.length_c   1.000
_cell.angle_alpha   90.00
_cell.angle_beta   90.00
_cell.angle_gamma   90.00
#
_symmetry.space_group_name_H-M   'P 1'
#
loop_
_entity.id
_entity.type
_entity.pdbx_description
1 polymer ?
#
loop_
_entity_poly.entity_id
_entity_poly.type
_entity_poly.pdbx_seq_one_letter_code
_entity_poly.pdbx_strand_id
1 'polypeptide(L)' 'MLIKGLLNQLGYEAGSMNGTVDDQLRSAIIAFQSVEGEIPTGEATPALRDLLVRKASQ' A
#
# COMPACT_ATOMS: atom_id res chain seq x y z
N MET A 1 7.12 -1.88 6.98
CA MET A 1 6.08 -1.43 7.94
C MET A 1 5.40 -0.11 7.58
N LEU A 2 6.07 0.90 7.02
CA LEU A 2 5.44 2.20 6.66
C LEU A 2 4.28 2.10 5.65
N ILE A 3 4.38 1.21 4.65
CA ILE A 3 3.35 1.06 3.60
C ILE A 3 2.00 0.63 4.19
N LYS A 4 1.97 -0.33 5.13
CA LYS A 4 0.72 -0.75 5.82
C LYS A 4 0.05 0.44 6.51
N GLY A 5 0.81 1.27 7.23
CA GLY A 5 0.29 2.45 7.92
C GLY A 5 -0.27 3.50 6.95
N LEU A 6 0.44 3.78 5.87
CA LEU A 6 -0.01 4.74 4.85
C LEU A 6 -1.26 4.26 4.12
N LEU A 7 -1.33 2.97 3.76
CA LEU A 7 -2.51 2.38 3.14
C LEU A 7 -3.72 2.48 4.08
N ASN A 8 -3.57 2.09 5.36
CA ASN A 8 -4.64 2.21 6.34
C ASN A 8 -5.09 3.68 6.52
N GLN A 9 -4.15 4.64 6.51
CA GLN A 9 -4.47 6.07 6.58
C GLN A 9 -5.25 6.56 5.35
N LEU A 10 -4.96 6.00 4.17
CA LEU A 10 -5.69 6.25 2.92
C LEU A 10 -7.00 5.46 2.83
N GLY A 11 -7.35 4.64 3.82
CA GLY A 11 -8.57 3.83 3.87
C GLY A 11 -8.45 2.43 3.27
N TYR A 12 -7.25 1.99 2.89
CA TYR A 12 -6.97 0.65 2.39
C TYR A 12 -6.52 -0.24 3.56
N GLU A 13 -7.38 -1.16 3.99
CA GLU A 13 -7.11 -2.08 5.10
C GLU A 13 -5.98 -3.08 4.75
N ALA A 14 -4.74 -2.71 5.07
CA ALA A 14 -3.53 -3.45 4.71
C ALA A 14 -3.12 -4.51 5.76
N GLY A 15 -4.00 -4.81 6.72
CA GLY A 15 -3.75 -5.76 7.80
C GLY A 15 -2.77 -5.27 8.86
N SER A 16 -2.52 -6.11 9.86
CA SER A 16 -1.75 -5.74 11.05
C SER A 16 -0.27 -5.53 10.73
N MET A 17 0.40 -4.59 11.41
CA MET A 17 1.77 -4.16 11.06
C MET A 17 2.85 -5.26 11.23
N ASN A 18 2.48 -6.40 11.83
CA ASN A 18 3.37 -7.51 12.19
C ASN A 18 3.97 -8.25 10.98
N GLY A 19 5.01 -7.66 10.39
CA GLY A 19 6.19 -8.35 9.83
C GLY A 19 6.05 -9.08 8.49
N THR A 20 4.90 -9.67 8.18
CA THR A 20 4.73 -10.49 6.97
C THR A 20 3.92 -9.70 5.94
N VAL A 21 4.25 -9.88 4.65
CA VAL A 21 3.37 -9.43 3.57
C VAL A 21 2.18 -10.39 3.58
N ASP A 22 1.24 -10.11 4.46
CA ASP A 22 -0.02 -10.85 4.53
C ASP A 22 -0.77 -10.62 3.20
N ASP A 23 -1.55 -11.59 2.74
CA ASP A 23 -2.33 -11.46 1.50
C ASP A 23 -3.25 -10.24 1.51
N GLN A 24 -3.59 -9.75 2.71
CA GLN A 24 -4.34 -8.52 2.94
C GLN A 24 -3.55 -7.26 2.56
N LEU A 25 -2.26 -7.19 2.91
CA LEU A 25 -1.37 -6.12 2.42
C LEU A 25 -1.25 -6.18 0.91
N ARG A 26 -1.03 -7.38 0.34
CA ARG A 26 -0.93 -7.53 -1.12
C ARG A 26 -2.19 -7.03 -1.82
N SER A 27 -3.37 -7.37 -1.29
CA SER A 27 -4.65 -6.92 -1.82
C SER A 27 -4.83 -5.40 -1.72
N ALA A 28 -4.43 -4.79 -0.60
CA ALA A 28 -4.45 -3.33 -0.43
C ALA A 28 -3.50 -2.63 -1.41
N ILE A 29 -2.31 -3.19 -1.64
CA ILE A 29 -1.35 -2.67 -2.62
C ILE A 29 -1.92 -2.77 -4.04
N ILE A 30 -2.49 -3.92 -4.41
CA ILE A 30 -3.13 -4.14 -5.72
C ILE A 30 -4.24 -3.13 -5.96
N ALA A 31 -5.12 -2.92 -4.96
CA ALA A 31 -6.22 -1.97 -5.06
C ALA A 31 -5.68 -0.55 -5.28
N PHE A 32 -4.68 -0.14 -4.50
CA PHE A 32 -4.05 1.17 -4.65
C PHE A 32 -3.37 1.35 -6.02
N GLN A 33 -2.57 0.37 -6.45
CA GLN A 33 -1.93 0.39 -7.77
C GLN A 33 -2.96 0.48 -8.89
N SER A 34 -4.05 -0.28 -8.79
CA SER A 34 -5.14 -0.25 -9.77
C SER A 34 -5.85 1.10 -9.83
N VAL A 35 -6.02 1.80 -8.69
CA VAL A 35 -6.62 3.13 -8.64
C VAL A 35 -5.69 4.18 -9.24
N GLU A 36 -4.38 4.06 -9.00
CA GLU A 36 -3.37 4.98 -9.55
C GLU A 36 -3.05 4.70 -11.03
N GLY A 37 -3.59 3.63 -11.61
CA GLY A 37 -3.33 3.23 -13.01
C GLY A 37 -1.96 2.55 -13.21
N GLU A 38 -1.32 2.13 -12.12
CA GLU A 38 -0.09 1.36 -12.11
C GLU A 38 -0.36 -0.13 -12.32
N ILE A 39 0.70 -0.88 -12.65
CA ILE A 39 0.59 -2.34 -12.77
C ILE A 39 0.37 -2.91 -11.35
N PRO A 40 -0.75 -3.64 -11.11
CA PRO A 40 -1.05 -4.21 -9.80
C PRO A 40 -0.18 -5.45 -9.54
N THR A 41 1.09 -5.22 -9.22
CA THR A 41 2.04 -6.28 -8.85
C THR A 41 1.78 -6.82 -7.45
N GLY A 42 1.14 -6.03 -6.58
CA GLY A 42 0.97 -6.37 -5.17
C GLY A 42 2.27 -6.33 -4.38
N GLU A 43 3.34 -5.77 -4.96
CA GLU A 43 4.64 -5.71 -4.33
C GLU A 43 4.85 -4.39 -3.60
N ALA A 44 5.35 -4.50 -2.37
CA ALA A 44 5.71 -3.38 -1.53
C ALA A 44 7.07 -2.79 -1.96
N THR A 45 7.10 -2.07 -3.08
CA THR A 45 8.33 -1.43 -3.60
C THR A 45 8.59 -0.07 -2.94
N PRO A 46 9.84 0.43 -2.96
CA PRO A 46 10.15 1.80 -2.52
C PRO A 46 9.38 2.86 -3.32
N ALA A 47 9.18 2.66 -4.62
CA ALA A 47 8.41 3.56 -5.46
C ALA A 47 6.94 3.67 -5.02
N LEU A 48 6.31 2.52 -4.69
CA LEU A 48 4.98 2.50 -4.10
C LEU A 48 4.91 3.28 -2.79
N ARG A 49 5.92 3.10 -1.91
CA ARG A 49 6.01 3.87 -0.66
C ARG A 49 6.04 5.37 -0.93
N ASP A 50 6.85 5.83 -1.87
CA ASP A 50 6.96 7.27 -2.18
C ASP A 50 5.64 7.82 -2.73
N LEU A 51 4.93 7.05 -3.56
CA LEU A 51 3.61 7.41 -4.07
C LEU A 51 2.57 7.53 -2.92
N LEU A 52 2.56 6.55 -2.01
CA LEU A 52 1.71 6.57 -0.82
C LEU A 52 2.00 7.77 0.09
N VAL A 53 3.29 8.09 0.32
CA VAL A 53 3.70 9.25 1.12
C VAL A 53 3.20 10.53 0.46
N ARG A 54 3.39 10.68 -0.86
CA ARG A 54 2.90 11.84 -1.60
C ARG A 54 1.39 12.01 -1.45
N LYS A 55 0.61 10.95 -1.60
CA LYS A 55 -0.86 10.97 -1.45
C LYS A 55 -1.31 11.26 -0.02
N ALA A 56 -0.63 10.72 0.97
CA ALA A 56 -0.93 11.00 2.37
C ALA A 56 -0.50 12.41 2.82
N SER A 57 0.33 13.10 2.04
CA SER A 57 0.79 14.47 2.27
C SER A 57 0.07 15.55 1.44
N GLN A 58 -0.79 15.14 0.50
CA GLN A 58 -1.65 16.03 -0.29
C GLN A 58 -2.98 16.26 0.44
#